data_AF-A0A957F8E2-F1
#
_entry.id   AF-A0A957F8E2-F1
#
_cell.length_a   1.000
_cell.length_b   1.000
_cell.length_c   1.000
_cell.angle_alpha   90.00
_cell.angle_beta   90.00
_cell.angle_gamma   90.00
#
_symmetry.space_group_name_H-M   'P 1'
#
loop_
_entity.id
_entity.type
_entity.pdbx_description
1 polymer ?
#
loop_
_entity_poly.entity_id
_entity_poly.type
_entity_poly.pdbx_seq_one_letter_code
_entity_poly.pdbx_strand_id
1 'polypeptide(L)'
;ITDYGSRITDYGSRTTDSSMISRETVWTEIWPVVERLIAATAAADAAAMARELAPEGQAAGLLDLFGPAVFSILLKTVLGRAQLGVARAVETENGRFVHLEFVWPDPAAPDSRYTAADLVSVTLTRPADRWLVFDVNPASLERPLTSLRARGILAAGSRPDDDAPAPPWMLPLALVAGSLQLPPRPEALRDAVEALLLPGLQARGYGAVAQLRGRQMWRDFVAAVSPEVTADRPAAWAAAAEFVIAGQTLREQTQAAAARAYGVNLGSILPRIRQLRQALRLEGVDPRYSDLHATQIVYQT
;
A
#
# COMPACT_ATOMS: atom_id res chain seq x y z
N ILE A 1 8.15 35.67 -2.41
CA ILE A 1 9.42 34.99 -2.71
C ILE A 1 10.18 35.01 -1.39
N THR A 2 10.15 33.90 -0.66
CA THR A 2 10.73 33.81 0.68
C THR A 2 11.58 32.55 0.70
N ASP A 3 12.82 32.75 1.14
CA ASP A 3 13.97 31.86 1.07
C ASP A 3 13.81 30.65 2.01
N TYR A 4 14.00 29.44 1.49
CA TYR A 4 13.91 28.18 2.25
C TYR A 4 15.32 27.67 2.56
N GLY A 5 15.76 27.86 3.81
CA GLY A 5 17.03 27.35 4.33
C GLY A 5 17.04 25.82 4.35
N SER A 6 17.68 25.21 3.34
CA SER A 6 17.89 23.78 3.24
C SER A 6 19.13 23.31 4.01
N ARG A 7 19.00 22.27 4.83
CA ARG A 7 20.13 21.42 5.24
C ARG A 7 19.84 19.99 4.81
N ILE A 8 20.36 19.64 3.63
CA ILE A 8 20.63 18.25 3.24
C ILE A 8 22.14 18.09 3.40
N THR A 9 22.57 17.10 4.17
CA THR A 9 23.99 16.80 4.39
C THR A 9 24.58 16.27 3.07
N ASP A 10 25.61 16.96 2.57
CA ASP A 10 26.27 16.72 1.30
C ASP A 10 27.30 15.58 1.44
N TYR A 11 27.23 14.57 0.57
CA TYR A 11 28.30 13.61 0.35
C TYR A 11 28.57 13.55 -1.18
N GLY A 12 29.63 14.23 -1.62
CA GLY A 12 30.19 14.10 -2.98
C GLY A 12 30.75 12.69 -3.20
N SER A 13 30.90 12.17 -4.43
CA SER A 13 31.62 12.75 -5.57
C SER A 13 31.31 12.01 -6.89
N ARG A 14 31.28 12.78 -7.98
CA ARG A 14 31.31 12.43 -9.42
C ARG A 14 31.82 11.02 -9.81
N THR A 15 30.97 10.27 -10.52
CA THR A 15 31.34 9.51 -11.74
C THR A 15 30.13 9.45 -12.68
N THR A 16 30.33 9.64 -13.98
CA THR A 16 29.30 9.58 -15.03
C THR A 16 28.92 8.13 -15.38
N ASP A 17 27.70 7.69 -15.06
CA ASP A 17 26.84 6.85 -15.92
C ASP A 17 25.41 6.74 -15.34
N SER A 18 24.39 6.92 -16.19
CA SER A 18 22.99 6.46 -16.11
C SER A 18 22.14 6.70 -14.82
N SER A 19 21.24 7.70 -14.92
CA SER A 19 20.04 8.04 -14.11
C SER A 19 20.11 7.98 -12.58
N MET A 20 20.74 8.99 -11.98
CA MET A 20 20.36 9.44 -10.64
C MET A 20 19.32 10.55 -10.77
N ILE A 21 18.16 10.38 -10.14
CA ILE A 21 17.15 11.43 -10.06
C ILE A 21 17.72 12.71 -9.46
N SER A 22 17.54 13.84 -10.14
CA SER A 22 18.10 15.11 -9.69
C SER A 22 17.28 15.73 -8.55
N ARG A 23 17.95 16.47 -7.66
CA ARG A 23 17.28 17.26 -6.61
C ARG A 23 16.28 18.24 -7.20
N GLU A 24 16.59 18.84 -8.34
CA GLU A 24 15.70 19.76 -9.04
C GLU A 24 14.42 19.05 -9.48
N THR A 25 14.52 17.86 -10.09
CA THR A 25 13.36 17.04 -10.47
C THR A 25 12.50 16.67 -9.26
N VAL A 26 13.13 16.30 -8.14
CA VAL A 26 12.40 16.00 -6.90
C VAL A 26 11.55 17.18 -6.45
N TRP A 27 12.12 18.39 -6.37
CA TRP A 27 11.41 19.56 -5.83
C TRP A 27 10.45 20.24 -6.81
N THR A 28 10.76 20.21 -8.11
CA THR A 28 9.98 20.95 -9.13
C THR A 28 8.88 20.10 -9.78
N GLU A 29 9.07 18.78 -9.88
CA GLU A 29 8.13 17.91 -10.58
C GLU A 29 7.42 16.92 -9.65
N ILE A 30 8.16 16.27 -8.75
CA ILE A 30 7.66 15.12 -7.95
C ILE A 30 6.98 15.58 -6.67
N TRP A 31 7.65 16.40 -5.86
CA TRP A 31 7.11 16.89 -4.60
C TRP A 31 5.76 17.59 -4.75
N PRO A 32 5.53 18.44 -5.78
CA PRO A 32 4.22 19.05 -6.00
C PRO A 32 3.08 18.03 -6.21
N VAL A 33 3.35 16.84 -6.75
CA VAL A 33 2.34 15.76 -6.87
C VAL A 33 1.94 15.27 -5.48
N VAL A 34 2.92 15.04 -4.61
CA VAL A 34 2.71 14.58 -3.23
C VAL A 34 1.98 15.65 -2.41
N GLU A 35 2.37 16.92 -2.53
CA GLU A 35 1.68 18.03 -1.86
C GLU A 35 0.21 18.14 -2.30
N ARG A 36 -0.08 18.02 -3.60
CA ARG A 36 -1.46 18.03 -4.10
C ARG A 36 -2.28 16.86 -3.58
N LEU A 37 -1.68 15.67 -3.47
CA LEU A 37 -2.35 14.51 -2.84
C LEU A 37 -2.65 14.76 -1.36
N ILE A 38 -1.71 15.33 -0.60
CA ILE A 38 -1.91 15.67 0.82
C ILE A 38 -3.00 16.75 0.97
N ALA A 39 -2.99 17.78 0.12
CA ALA A 39 -4.00 18.84 0.13
C ALA A 39 -5.39 18.30 -0.22
N ALA A 40 -5.50 17.46 -1.25
CA ALA A 40 -6.74 16.77 -1.61
C ALA A 40 -7.24 15.87 -0.48
N THR A 41 -6.31 15.23 0.26
CA THR A 41 -6.62 14.45 1.46
C THR A 41 -7.18 15.29 2.59
N ALA A 42 -6.56 16.43 2.89
CA ALA A 42 -7.06 17.36 3.89
C ALA A 42 -8.46 17.91 3.53
N ALA A 43 -8.75 18.09 2.24
CA ALA A 43 -10.04 18.54 1.74
C ALA A 43 -11.09 17.40 1.56
N ALA A 44 -10.70 16.14 1.77
CA ALA A 44 -11.50 14.96 1.46
C ALA A 44 -12.02 14.92 0.00
N ASP A 45 -11.27 15.51 -0.94
CA ASP A 45 -11.65 15.60 -2.35
C ASP A 45 -11.16 14.36 -3.13
N ALA A 46 -12.05 13.37 -3.28
CA ALA A 46 -11.76 12.13 -4.00
C ALA A 46 -11.35 12.37 -5.47
N ALA A 47 -11.93 13.38 -6.14
CA ALA A 47 -11.65 13.64 -7.54
C ALA A 47 -10.28 14.27 -7.72
N ALA A 48 -9.89 15.19 -6.83
CA ALA A 48 -8.54 15.74 -6.79
C ALA A 48 -7.50 14.68 -6.44
N MET A 49 -7.79 13.81 -5.46
CA MET A 49 -6.91 12.66 -5.17
C MET A 49 -6.70 11.81 -6.42
N ALA A 50 -7.78 11.36 -7.06
CA ALA A 50 -7.72 10.46 -8.22
C ALA A 50 -6.85 11.01 -9.36
N ARG A 51 -6.74 12.34 -9.52
CA ARG A 51 -5.89 12.96 -10.54
C ARG A 51 -4.40 12.81 -10.27
N GLU A 52 -3.98 12.61 -9.02
CA GLU A 52 -2.58 12.45 -8.63
C GLU A 52 -2.18 10.97 -8.47
N LEU A 53 -3.11 10.03 -8.67
CA LEU A 53 -2.87 8.60 -8.51
C LEU A 53 -2.70 7.90 -9.87
N ALA A 54 -1.77 6.95 -9.93
CA ALA A 54 -1.61 6.09 -11.11
C ALA A 54 -2.82 5.15 -11.21
N PRO A 55 -3.53 5.05 -12.36
CA PRO A 55 -4.77 4.27 -12.46
C PRO A 55 -4.66 2.79 -12.06
N GLU A 56 -3.51 2.16 -12.33
CA GLU A 56 -3.22 0.76 -11.96
C GLU A 56 -2.40 0.64 -10.66
N GLY A 57 -2.20 1.77 -9.97
CA GLY A 57 -1.47 1.85 -8.72
C GLY A 57 -2.27 1.37 -7.52
N GLN A 58 -1.55 0.92 -6.49
CA GLN A 58 -2.12 0.52 -5.21
C GLN A 58 -2.92 1.65 -4.56
N ALA A 59 -2.38 2.87 -4.62
CA ALA A 59 -3.02 4.05 -4.07
C ALA A 59 -4.39 4.33 -4.73
N ALA A 60 -4.49 4.23 -6.05
CA ALA A 60 -5.77 4.34 -6.77
C ALA A 60 -6.74 3.22 -6.38
N GLY A 61 -6.23 1.99 -6.25
CA GLY A 61 -7.01 0.85 -5.78
C GLY A 61 -7.58 1.03 -4.37
N LEU A 62 -6.80 1.60 -3.44
CA LEU A 62 -7.26 1.94 -2.09
C LEU A 62 -8.33 3.04 -2.11
N LEU A 63 -8.13 4.10 -2.90
CA LEU A 63 -9.12 5.17 -3.06
C LEU A 63 -10.44 4.62 -3.60
N ASP A 64 -10.37 3.80 -4.64
CA ASP A 64 -11.54 3.17 -5.23
C ASP A 64 -12.27 2.26 -4.23
N LEU A 65 -11.52 1.46 -3.47
CA LEU A 65 -12.09 0.47 -2.55
C LEU A 65 -12.68 1.10 -1.27
N PHE A 66 -12.03 2.10 -0.68
CA PHE A 66 -12.37 2.62 0.65
C PHE A 66 -12.71 4.12 0.66
N GLY A 67 -12.59 4.81 -0.47
CA GLY A 67 -12.80 6.26 -0.56
C GLY A 67 -11.70 7.07 0.13
N PRO A 68 -11.88 8.40 0.26
CA PRO A 68 -10.89 9.33 0.82
C PRO A 68 -10.40 9.00 2.24
N ALA A 69 -11.23 8.33 3.04
CA ALA A 69 -10.94 8.03 4.44
C ALA A 69 -9.65 7.19 4.63
N VAL A 70 -9.31 6.34 3.66
CA VAL A 70 -8.10 5.53 3.73
C VAL A 70 -6.84 6.40 3.71
N PHE A 71 -6.82 7.48 2.91
CA PHE A 71 -5.69 8.42 2.86
C PHE A 71 -5.61 9.27 4.13
N SER A 72 -6.75 9.63 4.74
CA SER A 72 -6.77 10.32 6.04
C SER A 72 -6.10 9.50 7.15
N ILE A 73 -6.13 8.18 7.04
CA ILE A 73 -5.45 7.26 7.97
C ILE A 73 -3.99 7.04 7.57
N LEU A 74 -3.71 6.75 6.30
CA LEU A 74 -2.34 6.48 5.82
C LEU A 74 -1.42 7.69 5.96
N LEU A 75 -1.93 8.90 5.71
CA LEU A 75 -1.15 10.14 5.79
C LEU A 75 -1.27 10.81 7.17
N LYS A 76 -1.81 10.12 8.18
CA LYS A 76 -2.22 10.78 9.43
C LYS A 76 -1.08 11.47 10.19
N THR A 77 0.15 10.97 10.09
CA THR A 77 1.34 11.54 10.74
C THR A 77 1.73 12.91 10.15
N VAL A 78 1.48 13.09 8.84
CA VAL A 78 1.87 14.27 8.05
C VAL A 78 0.71 15.22 7.71
N LEU A 79 -0.55 14.79 7.88
CA LEU A 79 -1.71 15.62 7.61
C LEU A 79 -1.86 16.79 8.58
N GLY A 80 -2.19 17.97 8.04
CA GLY A 80 -2.41 19.20 8.81
C GLY A 80 -1.13 19.83 9.36
N ARG A 81 0.05 19.36 8.94
CA ARG A 81 1.34 19.91 9.35
C ARG A 81 1.72 21.08 8.46
N ALA A 82 2.26 22.14 9.07
CA ALA A 82 2.56 23.39 8.37
C ALA A 82 3.81 23.30 7.48
N GLN A 83 4.72 22.36 7.76
CA GLN A 83 5.96 22.16 7.02
C GLN A 83 6.23 20.66 6.94
N LEU A 84 6.68 20.17 5.78
CA LEU A 84 7.13 18.79 5.60
C LEU A 84 8.52 18.83 4.98
N GLY A 85 9.37 17.89 5.41
CA GLY A 85 10.71 17.70 4.85
C GLY A 85 10.76 16.43 4.01
N VAL A 86 11.40 16.51 2.84
CA VAL A 86 11.81 15.32 2.08
C VAL A 86 13.10 14.80 2.72
N ALA A 87 13.03 13.59 3.29
CA ALA A 87 14.15 12.93 3.94
C ALA A 87 15.03 12.20 2.91
N ARG A 88 14.42 11.58 1.90
CA ARG A 88 15.12 10.76 0.92
C ARG A 88 14.34 10.63 -0.39
N ALA A 89 15.06 10.54 -1.50
CA ALA A 89 14.52 10.15 -2.81
C ALA A 89 15.40 9.05 -3.41
N VAL A 90 14.80 7.97 -3.91
CA VAL A 90 15.51 6.84 -4.52
C VAL A 90 14.85 6.46 -5.83
N GLU A 91 15.63 6.33 -6.89
CA GLU A 91 15.17 5.80 -8.17
C GLU A 91 15.38 4.27 -8.23
N THR A 92 14.41 3.52 -8.74
CA THR A 92 14.49 2.06 -8.90
C THR A 92 13.91 1.61 -10.24
N GLU A 93 14.17 0.35 -10.61
CA GLU A 93 13.71 -0.25 -11.86
C GLU A 93 14.07 0.59 -13.10
N ASN A 94 15.31 1.07 -13.19
CA ASN A 94 15.83 1.88 -14.30
C ASN A 94 14.97 3.14 -14.57
N GLY A 95 14.61 3.87 -13.53
CA GLY A 95 13.83 5.12 -13.65
C GLY A 95 12.33 4.92 -13.74
N ARG A 96 11.83 3.67 -13.74
CA ARG A 96 10.39 3.41 -13.76
C ARG A 96 9.68 3.88 -12.51
N PHE A 97 10.34 3.76 -11.36
CA PHE A 97 9.81 4.17 -10.07
C PHE A 97 10.75 5.13 -9.35
N VAL A 98 10.15 6.11 -8.69
CA VAL A 98 10.83 6.97 -7.72
C VAL A 98 10.15 6.81 -6.38
N HIS A 99 10.92 6.49 -5.36
CA HIS A 99 10.47 6.41 -3.99
C HIS A 99 10.86 7.69 -3.26
N LEU A 100 9.87 8.37 -2.70
CA LEU A 100 10.05 9.57 -1.90
C LEU A 100 9.69 9.28 -0.46
N GLU A 101 10.57 9.61 0.47
CA GLU A 101 10.33 9.54 1.90
C GLU A 101 10.28 10.95 2.47
N PHE A 102 9.24 11.26 3.23
CA PHE A 102 9.01 12.57 3.79
C PHE A 102 8.37 12.49 5.17
N VAL A 103 8.50 13.57 5.91
CA VAL A 103 8.17 13.61 7.34
C VAL A 103 7.80 15.01 7.78
N TRP A 104 7.08 15.10 8.90
CA TRP A 104 7.01 16.33 9.66
C TRP A 104 8.08 16.30 10.76
N PRO A 105 9.20 17.03 10.62
CA PRO A 105 10.15 17.15 11.71
C PRO A 105 9.49 17.84 12.91
N ASP A 106 9.74 17.34 14.13
CA ASP A 106 9.18 17.95 15.33
C ASP A 106 9.71 19.39 15.49
N PRO A 107 8.84 20.42 15.42
CA PRO A 107 9.28 21.81 15.55
C PRO A 107 9.78 22.16 16.96
N ALA A 108 9.47 21.34 17.98
CA ALA A 108 9.97 21.50 19.34
C ALA A 108 11.33 20.80 19.57
N ALA A 109 11.76 19.92 18.65
CA ALA A 109 13.04 19.25 18.75
C ALA A 109 14.19 20.19 18.31
N PRO A 110 15.27 20.34 19.12
CA PRO A 110 16.38 21.27 18.82
C PRO A 110 17.04 21.09 17.45
N ASP A 111 16.94 19.89 16.86
CA ASP A 111 17.55 19.54 15.57
C ASP A 111 16.54 19.10 14.50
N SER A 112 15.24 19.43 14.63
CA SER A 112 14.21 18.93 13.68
C SER A 112 14.20 17.39 13.58
N ARG A 113 14.46 16.70 14.70
CA ARG A 113 14.54 15.23 14.73
C ARG A 113 13.18 14.62 14.42
N TYR A 114 13.22 13.45 13.79
CA TYR A 114 12.06 12.61 13.54
C TYR A 114 12.43 11.15 13.78
N THR A 115 11.43 10.33 14.04
CA THR A 115 11.59 8.88 14.22
C THR A 115 11.14 8.13 12.96
N ALA A 116 11.45 6.84 12.89
CA ALA A 116 10.95 5.99 11.81
C ALA A 116 9.41 5.92 11.77
N ALA A 117 8.73 6.20 12.89
CA ALA A 117 7.27 6.22 13.00
C ALA A 117 6.63 7.49 12.39
N ASP A 118 7.42 8.53 12.14
CA ASP A 118 6.93 9.80 11.56
C ASP A 118 6.98 9.79 10.03
N LEU A 119 7.82 8.92 9.45
CA LEU A 119 8.08 8.86 8.02
C LEU A 119 6.90 8.26 7.26
N VAL A 120 6.58 8.89 6.14
CA VAL A 120 5.72 8.35 5.10
C VAL A 120 6.57 8.18 3.86
N SER A 121 6.45 7.03 3.20
CA SER A 121 7.01 6.80 1.88
C SER A 121 5.92 6.73 0.83
N VAL A 122 6.22 7.27 -0.34
CA VAL A 122 5.37 7.17 -1.52
C VAL A 122 6.20 6.65 -2.68
N THR A 123 5.60 5.77 -3.47
CA THR A 123 6.18 5.35 -4.74
C THR A 123 5.48 6.10 -5.85
N LEU A 124 6.23 6.75 -6.72
CA LEU A 124 5.74 7.45 -7.90
C LEU A 124 6.18 6.72 -9.17
N THR A 125 5.37 6.83 -10.20
CA THR A 125 5.71 6.40 -11.57
C THR A 125 5.33 7.49 -12.56
N ARG A 126 5.90 7.43 -13.77
CA ARG A 126 5.71 8.46 -14.80
C ARG A 126 5.06 7.90 -16.07
N PRO A 127 3.78 7.49 -16.02
CA PRO A 127 3.08 7.11 -17.25
C PRO A 127 2.81 8.36 -18.10
N ALA A 128 3.12 8.27 -19.40
CA ALA A 128 2.85 9.34 -20.38
C ALA A 128 3.34 10.74 -19.91
N ASP A 129 4.60 10.81 -19.47
CA ASP A 129 5.32 12.01 -19.05
C ASP A 129 4.82 12.76 -17.81
N ARG A 130 3.82 12.23 -17.09
CA ARG A 130 3.34 12.83 -15.84
C ARG A 130 3.63 11.94 -14.64
N TRP A 131 4.21 12.52 -13.59
CA TRP A 131 4.38 11.85 -12.30
C TRP A 131 3.04 11.62 -11.60
N LEU A 132 2.80 10.39 -11.16
CA LEU A 132 1.62 9.97 -10.41
C LEU A 132 2.04 9.07 -9.25
N VAL A 133 1.33 9.16 -8.13
CA VAL A 133 1.53 8.30 -6.97
C VAL A 133 0.97 6.91 -7.27
N PHE A 134 1.86 5.93 -7.21
CA PHE A 134 1.54 4.52 -7.38
C PHE A 134 1.18 3.85 -6.05
N ASP A 135 1.90 4.18 -4.98
CA ASP A 135 1.71 3.58 -3.65
C ASP A 135 2.00 4.58 -2.53
N VAL A 136 1.36 4.39 -1.37
CA VAL A 136 1.56 5.16 -0.13
C VAL A 136 1.76 4.19 1.02
N ASN A 137 2.92 4.25 1.67
CA ASN A 137 3.24 3.43 2.84
C ASN A 137 3.55 4.32 4.05
N PRO A 138 2.84 4.16 5.19
CA PRO A 138 3.03 4.98 6.38
C PRO A 138 4.23 4.49 7.21
N ALA A 139 5.37 4.30 6.56
CA ALA A 139 6.64 3.93 7.15
C ALA A 139 7.80 4.30 6.21
N SER A 140 9.03 4.12 6.71
CA SER A 140 10.24 4.30 5.92
C SER A 140 10.41 3.27 4.80
N LEU A 141 11.19 3.61 3.77
CA LEU A 141 11.48 2.71 2.65
C LEU A 141 12.31 1.48 3.06
N GLU A 142 13.14 1.61 4.10
CA GLU A 142 13.97 0.50 4.60
C GLU A 142 13.16 -0.50 5.41
N ARG A 143 12.08 -0.01 6.03
CA ARG A 143 11.19 -0.82 6.85
C ARG A 143 9.77 -0.45 6.43
N PRO A 144 9.30 -0.92 5.27
CA PRO A 144 7.92 -0.69 4.86
C PRO A 144 6.96 -1.35 5.85
N LEU A 145 5.77 -0.77 5.99
CA LEU A 145 4.71 -1.36 6.78
C LEU A 145 3.96 -2.40 5.93
N THR A 146 4.25 -3.67 6.17
CA THR A 146 3.56 -4.83 5.56
C THR A 146 2.50 -5.38 6.51
N SER A 147 1.54 -6.15 6.00
CA SER A 147 0.51 -6.82 6.80
C SER A 147 1.11 -7.72 7.88
N LEU A 148 2.17 -8.46 7.55
CA LEU A 148 2.86 -9.32 8.52
C LEU A 148 3.50 -8.49 9.63
N ARG A 149 4.24 -7.42 9.26
CA ARG A 149 4.91 -6.56 10.23
C ARG A 149 3.92 -5.80 11.10
N ALA A 150 2.84 -5.29 10.52
CA ALA A 150 1.79 -4.57 11.24
C ALA A 150 1.15 -5.46 12.32
N ARG A 151 0.80 -6.72 11.96
CA ARG A 151 0.30 -7.70 12.93
C ARG A 151 1.33 -8.03 14.00
N GLY A 152 2.61 -8.18 13.63
CA GLY A 152 3.70 -8.45 14.57
C GLY A 152 3.88 -7.34 15.61
N ILE A 153 3.88 -6.07 15.18
CA ILE A 153 4.00 -4.91 16.08
C ILE A 153 2.81 -4.87 17.06
N LEU A 154 1.58 -5.04 16.57
CA LEU A 154 0.40 -5.04 17.44
C LEU A 154 0.38 -6.22 18.43
N ALA A 155 0.79 -7.41 17.99
CA ALA A 155 0.82 -8.60 18.84
C ALA A 155 1.87 -8.49 19.96
N ALA A 156 3.01 -7.87 19.68
CA ALA A 156 4.08 -7.66 20.65
C ALA A 156 3.75 -6.56 21.69
N GLY A 157 2.73 -5.73 21.44
CA GLY A 157 2.44 -4.54 22.25
C GLY A 157 3.56 -3.51 22.25
N SER A 158 4.57 -3.67 21.38
CA SER A 158 5.75 -2.82 21.30
C SER A 158 5.43 -1.59 20.46
N ARG A 159 5.93 -0.43 20.90
CA ARG A 159 6.02 0.74 20.02
C ARG A 159 7.09 0.46 18.95
N PRO A 160 6.90 0.91 17.71
CA PRO A 160 7.99 0.97 16.75
C PRO A 160 9.00 2.03 17.24
N ASP A 161 9.96 1.60 18.05
CA ASP A 161 10.93 2.38 18.86
C ASP A 161 10.34 3.00 20.14
N ASP A 162 11.12 2.91 21.25
CA ASP A 162 10.74 3.44 22.58
C ASP A 162 10.54 4.97 22.58
N ASP A 163 11.09 5.66 21.58
CA ASP A 163 10.97 7.11 21.35
C ASP A 163 9.82 7.50 20.39
N ALA A 164 8.99 6.55 19.95
CA ALA A 164 7.88 6.88 19.04
C ALA A 164 6.94 7.91 19.68
N PRO A 165 6.59 9.00 18.97
CA PRO A 165 5.74 10.04 19.51
C PRO A 165 4.38 9.50 19.93
N ALA A 166 3.66 10.25 20.77
CA ALA A 166 2.26 9.95 21.07
C ALA A 166 1.44 9.80 19.76
N PRO A 167 0.30 9.07 19.78
CA PRO A 167 -0.53 8.85 18.60
C PRO A 167 -0.64 10.09 17.70
N PRO A 168 -0.52 9.92 16.36
CA PRO A 168 -1.50 9.07 15.68
C PRO A 168 -0.95 7.92 14.82
N TRP A 169 0.32 7.51 14.98
CA TRP A 169 0.95 6.41 14.22
C TRP A 169 0.19 5.07 14.30
N MET A 170 -0.58 4.85 15.37
CA MET A 170 -1.35 3.64 15.58
C MET A 170 -2.48 3.42 14.56
N LEU A 171 -3.02 4.50 13.95
CA LEU A 171 -4.13 4.37 13.00
C LEU A 171 -3.72 3.66 11.69
N PRO A 172 -2.69 4.10 10.96
CA PRO A 172 -2.19 3.36 9.81
C PRO A 172 -1.75 1.93 10.16
N LEU A 173 -1.11 1.74 11.32
CA LEU A 173 -0.74 0.42 11.82
C LEU A 173 -1.96 -0.50 11.98
N ALA A 174 -3.00 -0.03 12.66
CA ALA A 174 -4.23 -0.79 12.86
C ALA A 174 -4.95 -1.09 11.54
N LEU A 175 -4.93 -0.15 10.58
CA LEU A 175 -5.55 -0.31 9.26
C LEU A 175 -4.86 -1.42 8.45
N VAL A 176 -3.53 -1.42 8.41
CA VAL A 176 -2.73 -2.41 7.67
C VAL A 176 -2.77 -3.77 8.39
N ALA A 177 -2.80 -3.80 9.72
CA ALA A 177 -2.93 -5.04 10.47
C ALA A 177 -4.32 -5.68 10.39
N GLY A 178 -5.36 -4.89 10.11
CA GLY A 178 -6.76 -5.33 10.08
C GLY A 178 -7.49 -5.21 11.42
N SER A 179 -6.92 -4.51 12.40
CA SER A 179 -7.58 -4.16 13.66
C SER A 179 -8.46 -2.91 13.54
N LEU A 180 -8.13 -2.02 12.61
CA LEU A 180 -8.99 -0.94 12.14
C LEU A 180 -9.48 -1.31 10.75
N GLN A 181 -10.79 -1.26 10.54
CA GLN A 181 -11.42 -1.71 9.30
C GLN A 181 -12.23 -0.57 8.69
N LEU A 182 -12.00 -0.30 7.41
CA LEU A 182 -12.87 0.55 6.61
C LEU A 182 -13.77 -0.36 5.78
N PRO A 183 -15.10 -0.15 5.76
CA PRO A 183 -15.97 -0.93 4.89
C PRO A 183 -15.62 -0.63 3.42
N PRO A 184 -15.51 -1.66 2.57
CA PRO A 184 -15.47 -1.46 1.12
C PRO A 184 -16.69 -0.68 0.65
N ARG A 185 -16.50 0.23 -0.31
CA ARG A 185 -17.61 0.94 -0.93
C ARG A 185 -18.44 -0.02 -1.78
N PRO A 186 -19.78 -0.05 -1.66
CA PRO A 186 -20.62 -0.95 -2.46
C PRO A 186 -20.41 -0.81 -3.97
N GLU A 187 -20.21 0.43 -4.45
CA GLU A 187 -19.97 0.73 -5.86
C GLU A 187 -18.61 0.24 -6.39
N ALA A 188 -17.68 -0.10 -5.49
CA ALA A 188 -16.36 -0.61 -5.87
C ALA A 188 -16.35 -2.12 -6.14
N LEU A 189 -17.43 -2.84 -5.78
CA LEU A 189 -17.58 -4.29 -5.93
C LEU A 189 -18.11 -4.61 -7.34
N ARG A 190 -17.40 -5.46 -8.09
CA ARG A 190 -17.74 -5.75 -9.50
C ARG A 190 -18.63 -6.98 -9.71
N ASP A 191 -18.59 -7.94 -8.80
CA ASP A 191 -19.30 -9.20 -8.96
C ASP A 191 -19.67 -9.85 -7.60
N ALA A 192 -20.42 -10.96 -7.69
CA ALA A 192 -20.89 -11.71 -6.52
C ALA A 192 -19.75 -12.35 -5.70
N VAL A 193 -18.57 -12.57 -6.29
CA VAL A 193 -17.41 -13.09 -5.57
C VAL A 193 -16.76 -11.98 -4.76
N GLU A 194 -16.54 -10.79 -5.33
CA GLU A 194 -16.04 -9.62 -4.58
C GLU A 194 -16.97 -9.25 -3.41
N ALA A 195 -18.29 -9.32 -3.63
CA ALA A 195 -19.29 -9.06 -2.61
C ALA A 195 -19.26 -10.04 -1.43
N LEU A 196 -18.71 -11.24 -1.61
CA LEU A 196 -18.51 -12.22 -0.53
C LEU A 196 -17.09 -12.16 0.03
N LEU A 197 -16.10 -12.04 -0.85
CA LEU A 197 -14.67 -12.08 -0.52
C LEU A 197 -14.29 -10.90 0.37
N LEU A 198 -14.60 -9.66 -0.01
CA LEU A 198 -14.08 -8.48 0.69
C LEU A 198 -14.66 -8.32 2.11
N PRO A 199 -15.99 -8.40 2.32
CA PRO A 199 -16.53 -8.44 3.69
C PRO A 199 -16.03 -9.65 4.48
N GLY A 200 -15.81 -10.79 3.81
CA GLY A 200 -15.25 -11.98 4.40
C GLY A 200 -13.83 -11.77 4.93
N LEU A 201 -12.94 -11.23 4.10
CA LEU A 201 -11.57 -10.87 4.49
C LEU A 201 -11.58 -9.88 5.65
N GLN A 202 -12.42 -8.84 5.61
CA GLN A 202 -12.58 -7.89 6.71
C GLN A 202 -13.02 -8.58 8.01
N ALA A 203 -14.03 -9.46 7.96
CA ALA A 203 -14.52 -10.21 9.11
C ALA A 203 -13.47 -11.15 9.74
N ARG A 204 -12.45 -11.55 8.97
CA ARG A 204 -11.32 -12.37 9.43
C ARG A 204 -10.07 -11.56 9.75
N GLY A 205 -10.22 -10.24 9.86
CA GLY A 205 -9.16 -9.33 10.29
C GLY A 205 -8.04 -9.17 9.25
N TYR A 206 -8.35 -9.25 7.96
CA TYR A 206 -7.41 -8.84 6.91
C TYR A 206 -7.41 -7.31 6.81
N GLY A 207 -6.23 -6.69 6.83
CA GLY A 207 -6.10 -5.23 6.69
C GLY A 207 -6.36 -4.73 5.26
N ALA A 208 -6.39 -3.40 5.11
CA ALA A 208 -6.77 -2.74 3.87
C ALA A 208 -5.91 -3.17 2.66
N VAL A 209 -4.59 -3.32 2.86
CA VAL A 209 -3.67 -3.75 1.80
C VAL A 209 -3.97 -5.18 1.35
N ALA A 210 -4.16 -6.11 2.30
CA ALA A 210 -4.49 -7.48 1.97
C ALA A 210 -5.86 -7.62 1.27
N GLN A 211 -6.85 -6.82 1.64
CA GLN A 211 -8.13 -6.75 0.94
C GLN A 211 -7.97 -6.25 -0.49
N LEU A 212 -7.19 -5.18 -0.71
CA LEU A 212 -6.87 -4.70 -2.05
C LEU A 212 -6.19 -5.78 -2.88
N ARG A 213 -5.19 -6.48 -2.33
CA ARG A 213 -4.47 -7.55 -3.04
C ARG A 213 -5.39 -8.73 -3.37
N GLY A 214 -6.28 -9.10 -2.45
CA GLY A 214 -7.31 -10.12 -2.70
C GLY A 214 -8.24 -9.73 -3.85
N ARG A 215 -8.66 -8.46 -3.90
CA ARG A 215 -9.45 -7.91 -5.01
C ARG A 215 -8.70 -7.96 -6.33
N GLN A 216 -7.45 -7.48 -6.34
CA GLN A 216 -6.62 -7.44 -7.54
C GLN A 216 -6.41 -8.85 -8.10
N MET A 217 -6.04 -9.81 -7.25
CA MET A 217 -5.88 -11.21 -7.63
C MET A 217 -7.14 -11.80 -8.25
N TRP A 218 -8.30 -11.51 -7.66
CA TRP A 218 -9.58 -11.97 -8.20
C TRP A 218 -9.85 -11.37 -9.58
N ARG A 219 -9.66 -10.06 -9.75
CA ARG A 219 -9.89 -9.37 -11.04
C ARG A 219 -8.95 -9.89 -12.14
N ASP A 220 -7.68 -10.09 -11.82
CA ASP A 220 -6.70 -10.63 -12.76
C ASP A 220 -7.05 -12.06 -13.17
N PHE A 221 -7.60 -12.84 -12.24
CA PHE A 221 -8.10 -14.18 -12.54
C PHE A 221 -9.29 -14.14 -13.50
N VAL A 222 -10.30 -13.32 -13.21
CA VAL A 222 -11.49 -13.15 -14.08
C VAL A 222 -11.07 -12.72 -15.49
N ALA A 223 -10.12 -11.79 -15.59
CA ALA A 223 -9.57 -11.35 -16.87
C ALA A 223 -8.87 -12.49 -17.64
N ALA A 224 -8.25 -13.45 -16.94
CA ALA A 224 -7.53 -14.56 -17.54
C ALA A 224 -8.43 -15.74 -17.98
N VAL A 225 -9.58 -15.97 -17.34
CA VAL A 225 -10.43 -17.17 -17.60
C VAL A 225 -11.82 -16.88 -18.19
N SER A 226 -12.16 -15.60 -18.40
CA SER A 226 -13.50 -15.09 -18.77
C SER A 226 -14.55 -15.12 -17.64
N PRO A 227 -15.45 -14.11 -17.56
CA PRO A 227 -16.42 -13.98 -16.45
C PRO A 227 -17.40 -15.15 -16.29
N GLU A 228 -17.77 -15.82 -17.38
CA GLU A 228 -18.75 -16.93 -17.38
C GLU A 228 -18.31 -18.10 -16.50
N VAL A 229 -17.01 -18.39 -16.48
CA VAL A 229 -16.40 -19.45 -15.65
C VAL A 229 -16.57 -19.16 -14.16
N THR A 230 -16.66 -17.88 -13.81
CA THR A 230 -16.74 -17.41 -12.42
C THR A 230 -18.16 -17.14 -11.92
N ALA A 231 -19.15 -17.18 -12.81
CA ALA A 231 -20.55 -16.93 -12.47
C ALA A 231 -21.17 -18.04 -11.59
N ASP A 232 -20.69 -19.28 -11.71
CA ASP A 232 -21.19 -20.41 -10.91
C ASP A 232 -20.52 -20.50 -9.53
N ARG A 233 -21.35 -20.64 -8.49
CA ARG A 233 -20.96 -20.84 -7.07
C ARG A 233 -19.98 -19.77 -6.56
N PRO A 234 -20.41 -18.50 -6.46
CA PRO A 234 -19.55 -17.40 -6.02
C PRO A 234 -18.92 -17.63 -4.63
N ALA A 235 -19.64 -18.28 -3.70
CA ALA A 235 -19.11 -18.60 -2.38
C ALA A 235 -17.89 -19.56 -2.41
N ALA A 236 -17.88 -20.52 -3.34
CA ALA A 236 -16.76 -21.45 -3.49
C ALA A 236 -15.53 -20.76 -4.11
N TRP A 237 -15.75 -19.79 -5.02
CA TRP A 237 -14.70 -18.95 -5.57
C TRP A 237 -14.13 -17.99 -4.53
N ALA A 238 -14.98 -17.34 -3.73
CA ALA A 238 -14.53 -16.47 -2.65
C ALA A 238 -13.70 -17.24 -1.60
N ALA A 239 -14.14 -18.45 -1.21
CA ALA A 239 -13.36 -19.32 -0.32
C ALA A 239 -12.01 -19.73 -0.91
N ALA A 240 -11.96 -20.06 -2.20
CA ALA A 240 -10.73 -20.41 -2.88
C ALA A 240 -9.77 -19.20 -2.98
N ALA A 241 -10.28 -18.04 -3.38
CA ALA A 241 -9.51 -16.79 -3.46
C ALA A 241 -8.95 -16.40 -2.09
N GLU A 242 -9.75 -16.50 -1.03
CA GLU A 242 -9.25 -16.24 0.31
C GLU A 242 -8.12 -17.18 0.72
N PHE A 243 -8.27 -18.48 0.48
CA PHE A 243 -7.20 -19.42 0.81
C PHE A 243 -5.90 -19.08 0.06
N VAL A 244 -5.99 -18.62 -1.20
CA VAL A 244 -4.82 -18.20 -1.96
C VAL A 244 -4.22 -16.92 -1.38
N ILE A 245 -5.02 -15.90 -1.06
CA ILE A 245 -4.50 -14.63 -0.52
C ILE A 245 -3.91 -14.78 0.89
N ALA A 246 -4.40 -15.74 1.69
CA ALA A 246 -3.80 -16.09 2.98
C ALA A 246 -2.32 -16.48 2.80
N GLY A 247 -2.02 -17.29 1.79
CA GLY A 247 -0.65 -17.66 1.44
C GLY A 247 0.19 -16.46 0.98
N GLN A 248 -0.38 -15.56 0.17
CA GLN A 248 0.31 -14.35 -0.30
C GLN A 248 0.65 -13.35 0.82
N THR A 249 -0.10 -13.40 1.92
CA THR A 249 0.05 -12.51 3.09
C THR A 249 0.64 -13.19 4.31
N LEU A 250 1.22 -14.39 4.11
CA LEU A 250 1.82 -15.24 5.14
C LEU A 250 0.92 -15.42 6.38
N ARG A 251 -0.37 -15.68 6.14
CA ARG A 251 -1.31 -16.08 7.17
C ARG A 251 -1.48 -17.58 7.15
N GLU A 252 -1.48 -18.18 8.33
CA GLU A 252 -1.83 -19.57 8.50
C GLU A 252 -3.35 -19.72 8.33
N GLN A 253 -3.76 -20.35 7.23
CA GLN A 253 -5.15 -20.72 6.99
C GLN A 253 -5.22 -22.07 6.31
N THR A 254 -6.09 -22.95 6.80
CA THR A 254 -6.36 -24.23 6.15
C THR A 254 -7.48 -24.08 5.12
N GLN A 255 -7.45 -24.91 4.08
CA GLN A 255 -8.51 -24.97 3.08
C GLN A 255 -9.88 -25.27 3.71
N ALA A 256 -9.92 -26.15 4.71
CA ALA A 256 -11.15 -26.47 5.45
C ALA A 256 -11.70 -25.28 6.24
N ALA A 257 -10.83 -24.46 6.84
CA ALA A 257 -11.24 -23.25 7.52
C ALA A 257 -11.83 -22.22 6.53
N ALA A 258 -11.19 -22.03 5.38
CA ALA A 258 -11.71 -21.16 4.33
C ALA A 258 -13.07 -21.66 3.81
N ALA A 259 -13.20 -22.95 3.47
CA ALA A 259 -14.46 -23.53 3.01
C ALA A 259 -15.61 -23.31 4.02
N ARG A 260 -15.35 -23.57 5.31
CA ARG A 260 -16.31 -23.36 6.39
C ARG A 260 -16.75 -21.90 6.50
N ALA A 261 -15.82 -20.96 6.37
CA ALA A 261 -16.10 -19.52 6.48
C ALA A 261 -17.09 -19.01 5.43
N TYR A 262 -17.22 -19.71 4.30
CA TYR A 262 -18.17 -19.39 3.23
C TYR A 262 -19.33 -20.40 3.12
N GLY A 263 -19.47 -21.32 4.08
CA GLY A 263 -20.56 -22.31 4.08
C GLY A 263 -20.51 -23.30 2.93
N VAL A 264 -19.33 -23.58 2.37
CA VAL A 264 -19.14 -24.49 1.24
C VAL A 264 -18.38 -25.75 1.64
N ASN A 265 -18.53 -26.82 0.85
CA ASN A 265 -17.79 -28.05 1.07
C ASN A 265 -16.34 -27.95 0.55
N LEU A 266 -15.41 -28.68 1.19
CA LEU A 266 -14.00 -28.70 0.81
C LEU A 266 -13.77 -29.16 -0.64
N GLY A 267 -14.58 -30.12 -1.11
CA GLY A 267 -14.49 -30.64 -2.48
C GLY A 267 -14.75 -29.58 -3.56
N SER A 268 -15.55 -28.56 -3.25
CA SER A 268 -15.90 -27.48 -4.19
C SER A 268 -14.81 -26.43 -4.37
N ILE A 269 -13.91 -26.28 -3.39
CA ILE A 269 -12.87 -25.25 -3.40
C ILE A 269 -11.55 -25.75 -4.01
N LEU A 270 -11.24 -27.04 -3.89
CA LEU A 270 -9.96 -27.61 -4.37
C LEU A 270 -9.72 -27.41 -5.88
N PRO A 271 -10.69 -27.70 -6.78
CA PRO A 271 -10.51 -27.42 -8.20
C PRO A 271 -10.31 -25.93 -8.50
N ARG A 272 -11.02 -25.06 -7.76
CA ARG A 272 -10.95 -23.60 -7.91
C ARG A 272 -9.61 -23.03 -7.48
N ILE A 273 -9.04 -23.53 -6.37
CA ILE A 273 -7.69 -23.16 -5.95
C ILE A 273 -6.67 -23.52 -7.03
N ARG A 274 -6.77 -24.73 -7.61
CA ARG A 274 -5.87 -25.15 -8.71
C ARG A 274 -6.03 -24.25 -9.93
N GLN A 275 -7.27 -23.94 -10.31
CA GLN A 275 -7.56 -23.09 -11.45
C GLN A 275 -7.06 -21.65 -11.26
N LEU A 276 -7.29 -21.04 -10.09
CA LEU A 276 -6.74 -19.74 -9.72
C LEU A 276 -5.22 -19.71 -9.85
N ARG A 277 -4.54 -20.67 -9.22
CA ARG A 277 -3.07 -20.77 -9.27
C ARG A 277 -2.55 -20.99 -10.68
N GLN A 278 -3.19 -21.85 -11.46
CA GLN A 278 -2.78 -22.14 -12.83
C GLN A 278 -2.97 -20.93 -13.75
N ALA A 279 -4.14 -20.30 -13.73
CA ALA A 279 -4.46 -19.15 -14.57
C ALA A 279 -3.55 -17.95 -14.26
N LEU A 280 -3.25 -17.72 -12.97
CA LEU A 280 -2.39 -16.63 -12.53
C LEU A 280 -0.89 -16.99 -12.50
N ARG A 281 -0.53 -18.25 -12.78
CA ARG A 281 0.84 -18.78 -12.71
C ARG A 281 1.50 -18.58 -11.34
N LEU A 282 0.79 -18.92 -10.27
CA LEU A 282 1.26 -18.77 -8.90
C LEU A 282 2.08 -19.99 -8.45
N GLU A 283 3.39 -19.80 -8.28
CA GLU A 283 4.33 -20.83 -7.79
C GLU A 283 4.72 -20.62 -6.32
N GLY A 284 4.43 -19.46 -5.74
CA GLY A 284 4.79 -19.10 -4.37
C GLY A 284 4.13 -17.78 -3.94
N VAL A 285 4.89 -16.97 -3.19
CA VAL A 285 4.52 -15.58 -2.90
C VAL A 285 4.79 -14.75 -4.15
N ASP A 286 3.75 -14.15 -4.71
CA ASP A 286 3.78 -13.33 -5.91
C ASP A 286 3.73 -11.84 -5.53
N PRO A 287 4.72 -11.02 -5.94
CA PRO A 287 4.76 -9.59 -5.62
C PRO A 287 3.53 -8.80 -6.08
N ARG A 288 2.75 -9.29 -7.06
CA ARG A 288 1.51 -8.64 -7.51
C ARG A 288 0.42 -8.68 -6.43
N TYR A 289 0.39 -9.75 -5.64
CA TYR A 289 -0.68 -10.05 -4.68
C TYR A 289 -0.17 -10.10 -3.23
N SER A 290 1.09 -9.74 -3.01
CA SER A 290 1.71 -9.64 -1.70
C SER A 290 2.09 -8.18 -1.42
N ASP A 291 2.18 -7.85 -0.13
CA ASP A 291 2.77 -6.60 0.35
C ASP A 291 4.17 -6.80 0.94
N LEU A 292 4.73 -7.99 0.75
CA LEU A 292 6.10 -8.33 1.09
C LEU A 292 7.00 -7.80 -0.03
N HIS A 293 7.21 -6.49 -0.04
CA HIS A 293 8.17 -5.88 -0.96
C HIS A 293 9.59 -6.22 -0.51
N ALA A 294 10.32 -6.93 -1.38
CA ALA A 294 11.77 -7.00 -1.34
C ALA A 294 12.33 -5.93 -2.28
N THR A 295 12.14 -4.65 -1.95
CA THR A 295 12.84 -3.59 -2.69
C THR A 295 14.29 -3.60 -2.22
N GLN A 296 15.17 -4.27 -2.95
CA GLN A 296 16.62 -4.08 -2.77
C GLN A 296 16.97 -2.68 -3.25
N ILE A 297 17.00 -1.74 -2.31
CA ILE A 297 17.62 -0.43 -2.52
C ILE A 297 19.13 -0.67 -2.40
N VAL A 298 19.80 -0.86 -3.53
CA VAL A 298 21.26 -0.96 -3.57
C VAL A 298 21.82 0.45 -3.47
N TYR A 299 22.40 0.79 -2.33
CA TYR A 299 23.23 1.98 -2.21
C TYR A 299 24.54 1.71 -2.96
N GLN A 300 24.80 2.44 -4.04
CA GLN A 300 26.16 2.53 -4.56
C GLN A 300 26.94 3.47 -3.62
N THR A 301 27.78 2.89 -2.77
CA THR A 301 28.81 3.60 -1.99
C THR A 301 29.99 3.98 -2.86
#